data_AF-A0A955WDM4-F1
#
_entry.id   AF-A0A955WDM4-F1
#
_cell.length_a   1.000
_cell.length_b   1.000
_cell.length_c   1.000
_cell.angle_alpha   90.00
_cell.angle_beta   90.00
_cell.angle_gamma   90.00
#
_symmetry.space_group_name_H-M   'P 1'
#
loop_
_entity.id
_entity.type
_entity.pdbx_description
1 polymer ?
#
loop_
_entity_poly.entity_id
_entity_poly.type
_entity_poly.pdbx_seq_one_letter_code
_entity_poly.pdbx_strand_id
1 'polypeptide(L)' 'VVDDARPGTLRVTVIPWGDVWVDGRYMGRAPTEVSLRPGRHVVAAGTDRPAQRRSVQVSAGQLRRVELELDP' A
#
# COMPACT_ATOMS: atom_id res chain seq x y z
N VAL A 1 10.20 -23.81 -1.12
CA VAL A 1 8.74 -23.69 -1.03
C VAL A 1 8.41 -22.22 -1.06
N VAL A 2 7.91 -21.71 -2.19
CA VAL A 2 7.36 -20.36 -2.23
C VAL A 2 5.91 -20.49 -1.80
N ASP A 3 5.52 -19.86 -0.70
CA ASP A 3 4.14 -19.86 -0.17
C ASP A 3 3.20 -19.18 -1.17
N ASP A 4 2.83 -19.93 -2.20
CA ASP A 4 1.87 -19.57 -3.22
C ASP A 4 0.52 -20.18 -2.81
N ALA A 5 -0.45 -19.34 -2.47
CA ALA A 5 -1.87 -19.68 -2.67
C ALA A 5 -2.83 -18.54 -2.29
N ARG A 6 -2.48 -17.63 -1.37
CA ARG A 6 -3.45 -16.62 -0.90
C ARG A 6 -2.89 -15.20 -0.88
N PRO A 7 -3.52 -14.24 -1.57
CA PRO A 7 -3.11 -12.84 -1.47
C PRO A 7 -3.26 -12.34 -0.03
N GLY A 8 -2.39 -11.41 0.35
CA GLY A 8 -2.61 -10.57 1.53
C GLY A 8 -3.44 -9.35 1.17
N THR A 9 -3.98 -8.69 2.19
CA THR A 9 -4.70 -7.42 2.06
C THR A 9 -3.88 -6.32 2.70
N LEU A 10 -3.57 -5.28 1.94
CA LEU A 10 -2.95 -4.06 2.42
C LEU A 10 -4.01 -2.98 2.58
N ARG A 11 -4.21 -2.48 3.80
CA ARG A 11 -5.04 -1.30 4.07
C ARG A 11 -4.14 -0.08 4.24
N VAL A 12 -4.34 0.91 3.39
CA VAL A 12 -3.54 2.14 3.35
C VAL A 12 -4.39 3.32 3.81
N THR A 13 -3.90 4.03 4.81
CA THR A 13 -4.43 5.32 5.26
C THR A 13 -3.39 6.40 4.97
N VAL A 14 -3.84 7.59 4.57
CA VAL A 14 -2.98 8.74 4.33
C VAL A 14 -3.48 9.91 5.17
N ILE A 15 -2.57 10.56 5.89
CA ILE A 15 -2.86 11.73 6.73
C ILE A 15 -2.20 12.97 6.07
N PRO A 16 -2.93 14.09 5.88
CA PRO A 16 -4.36 14.26 6.18
C PRO A 16 -5.30 13.56 5.17
N TRP A 17 -4.88 13.44 3.92
CA TRP A 17 -5.56 12.71 2.84
C TRP A 17 -4.59 12.61 1.66
N GLY A 18 -4.84 11.69 0.72
CA GLY A 18 -4.03 11.60 -0.48
C GLY A 18 -4.38 10.41 -1.36
N ASP A 19 -3.81 10.42 -2.54
CA ASP A 19 -3.86 9.37 -3.54
C ASP A 19 -2.83 8.29 -3.21
N VAL A 20 -3.15 7.03 -3.50
CA VAL A 20 -2.31 5.87 -3.20
C VAL A 20 -1.84 5.20 -4.47
N TRP A 21 -0.55 4.87 -4.52
CA TRP A 21 0.03 4.00 -5.52
C TRP A 21 0.67 2.77 -4.86
N VAL A 22 0.50 1.61 -5.47
CA VAL A 22 1.21 0.39 -5.07
C VAL A 22 1.95 -0.15 -6.28
N ASP A 23 3.26 -0.35 -6.12
CA ASP A 23 4.19 -0.77 -7.18
C ASP A 23 4.08 0.11 -8.45
N GLY A 24 3.90 1.41 -8.24
CA GLY A 24 3.76 2.41 -9.31
C GLY A 24 2.38 2.49 -9.96
N ARG A 25 1.44 1.61 -9.61
CA ARG A 25 0.06 1.65 -10.12
C ARG A 25 -0.85 2.44 -9.18
N TYR A 26 -1.69 3.31 -9.73
CA TYR A 26 -2.68 4.07 -8.95
C TYR A 26 -3.79 3.16 -8.42
N MET A 27 -4.12 3.32 -7.14
CA MET A 27 -5.09 2.49 -6.40
C MET A 27 -6.33 3.27 -5.95
N GLY A 28 -6.35 4.60 -6.16
CA GLY A 28 -7.41 5.47 -5.67
C GLY A 28 -6.99 6.33 -4.48
N ARG A 29 -7.95 7.09 -3.96
CA ARG A 29 -7.78 7.95 -2.79
C ARG A 29 -7.85 7.12 -1.50
N ALA A 30 -6.98 7.43 -0.55
CA ALA A 30 -7.00 6.82 0.79
C ALA A 30 -8.25 7.29 1.59
N PRO A 31 -8.80 6.42 2.47
CA PRO A 31 -8.35 5.06 2.76
C PRO A 31 -8.69 4.07 1.65
N THR A 32 -7.78 3.14 1.34
CA THR A 32 -8.00 2.09 0.33
C THR A 32 -7.52 0.72 0.83
N GLU A 33 -8.11 -0.34 0.29
CA GLU A 33 -7.70 -1.74 0.52
C GLU A 33 -7.26 -2.36 -0.80
N VAL A 34 -6.08 -2.98 -0.79
CA VAL A 34 -5.44 -3.55 -1.99
C VAL A 34 -5.06 -5.00 -1.72
N SER A 35 -5.53 -5.93 -2.56
CA SER A 35 -5.07 -7.33 -2.52
C SER A 35 -3.72 -7.45 -3.24
N LEU A 36 -2.73 -7.98 -2.54
CA LEU A 36 -1.36 -8.10 -3.02
C LEU A 36 -0.88 -9.55 -2.90
N ARG A 37 -0.04 -9.96 -3.84
CA ARG A 37 0.67 -11.24 -3.72
C ARG A 37 1.59 -11.19 -2.48
N PRO A 38 1.91 -12.34 -1.86
CA PRO A 38 2.94 -12.37 -0.83
C PRO A 38 4.26 -11.84 -1.43
N GLY A 39 4.91 -10.91 -0.75
CA GLY A 39 6.11 -10.25 -1.27
C GLY A 39 6.35 -8.86 -0.72
N ARG A 40 7.44 -8.27 -1.21
CA ARG A 40 7.80 -6.88 -0.93
C ARG A 40 7.12 -5.97 -1.96
N HIS A 41 6.40 -4.98 -1.46
CA HIS A 41 5.69 -3.97 -2.25
C HIS A 41 6.14 -2.57 -1.88
N VAL A 42 6.06 -1.65 -2.83
CA VAL A 42 6.30 -0.22 -2.59
C VAL A 42 4.95 0.49 -2.59
N VAL A 43 4.59 1.05 -1.44
CA VAL A 43 3.41 1.89 -1.28
C VAL A 43 3.86 3.34 -1.38
N ALA A 44 3.13 4.17 -2.12
CA ALA A 44 3.37 5.59 -2.19
C ALA A 44 2.07 6.37 -1.98
N ALA A 45 2.21 7.58 -1.44
CA ALA A 45 1.09 8.50 -1.21
C ALA A 45 1.45 9.93 -1.62
N GLY A 46 0.46 10.74 -1.98
CA GLY A 46 0.63 12.16 -2.32
C GLY A 46 -0.63 12.77 -2.93
N THR A 47 -0.56 14.04 -3.34
CA THR A 47 -1.63 14.75 -4.05
C THR A 47 -1.24 14.86 -5.52
N ASP A 48 -2.03 14.26 -6.41
CA ASP A 48 -1.79 14.13 -7.87
C ASP A 48 -0.57 13.28 -8.29
N ARG A 49 0.50 13.28 -7.48
CA ARG A 49 1.73 12.51 -7.69
C ARG A 49 2.30 11.96 -6.37
N PRO A 50 3.04 10.85 -6.41
CA PRO A 50 3.74 10.31 -5.24
C PRO A 50 4.68 11.34 -4.59
N ALA A 51 4.48 11.63 -3.32
CA ALA A 51 5.34 12.48 -2.49
C ALA A 51 6.08 11.66 -1.42
N GLN A 52 5.38 10.71 -0.78
CA GLN A 52 5.93 9.82 0.23
C GLN A 52 5.95 8.38 -0.26
N ARG A 53 6.95 7.58 0.14
CA ARG A 53 7.07 6.16 -0.22
C ARG A 53 7.48 5.29 0.96
N ARG A 54 6.93 4.08 1.02
CA ARG A 54 7.26 3.07 2.03
C ARG A 54 7.31 1.68 1.42
N SER A 55 8.39 0.96 1.70
CA SER A 55 8.49 -0.46 1.37
C SER A 55 7.80 -1.29 2.46
N VAL A 56 6.98 -2.25 2.06
CA VAL A 56 6.21 -3.10 2.98
C VAL A 56 6.35 -4.56 2.57
N GLN A 57 6.47 -5.44 3.56
CA GLN A 57 6.40 -6.88 3.35
C GLN A 57 4.97 -7.33 3.61
N VAL A 58 4.39 -8.06 2.66
CA VAL A 58 3.08 -8.70 2.76
C VAL A 58 3.29 -10.22 2.76
N SER A 59 2.70 -10.91 3.74
CA SER A 59 2.67 -12.36 3.80
C SER A 59 1.33 -12.90 3.29
N ALA A 60 1.28 -14.18 2.91
CA ALA A 60 0.05 -14.82 2.45
C ALA A 60 -1.08 -14.73 3.48
N GLY A 61 -2.25 -14.28 3.05
CA GLY A 61 -3.42 -14.09 3.92
C GLY A 61 -3.27 -13.01 4.99
N GLN A 62 -2.17 -12.25 4.99
CA GLN A 62 -1.95 -11.19 5.98
C GLN A 62 -2.87 -9.99 5.71
N LEU A 63 -3.52 -9.48 6.75
CA LEU A 63 -4.03 -8.10 6.76
C LEU A 63 -2.94 -7.17 7.29
N ARG A 64 -2.28 -6.43 6.40
CA ARG A 64 -1.28 -5.42 6.75
C ARG A 64 -1.90 -4.04 6.73
N ARG A 65 -1.69 -3.24 7.78
CA ARG A 65 -2.10 -1.83 7.84
C ARG A 65 -0.87 -0.95 7.70
N VAL A 66 -0.99 0.10 6.90
CA VAL A 66 0.05 1.09 6.69
C VAL A 66 -0.56 2.47 6.69
N GLU A 67 0.05 3.34 7.48
CA GLU A 67 -0.23 4.77 7.47
C GLU A 67 0.96 5.48 6.83
N LEU A 68 0.65 6.44 5.94
CA LEU A 68 1.60 7.38 5.39
C LEU A 68 1.17 8.78 5.79
N GLU A 69 2.08 9.50 6.42
CA GLU A 69 1.92 10.93 6.67
C GLU A 69 2.51 11.70 5.49
N LEU A 70 1.73 12.62 4.94
CA LEU A 70 2.21 13.62 4.01
C LEU A 70 2.66 14.82 4.82
N ASP A 71 3.94 15.14 4.69
CA ASP A 71 4.45 16.40 5.21
C ASP A 71 3.69 17.57 4.53
N PRO A 72 3.20 18.55 5.31
CA PRO A 72 2.42 19.67 4.79
C PRO A 72 3.21 20.60 3.86
#